data_AF-A0A101M8V0-F1
#
_entry.id   AF-A0A101M8V0-F1
#
_cell.length_a   1.000
_cell.length_b   1.000
_cell.length_c   1.000
_cell.angle_alpha   90.00
_cell.angle_beta   90.00
_cell.angle_gamma   90.00
#
_symmetry.space_group_name_H-M   'P 1'
#
loop_
_entity.id
_entity.type
_entity.pdbx_description
1 polymer ?
#
loop_
_entity_poly.entity_id
_entity_poly.type
_entity_poly.pdbx_seq_one_letter_code
_entity_poly.pdbx_strand_id
1 'polypeptide(L)'
;MIADALRLQKELGQFVWMRPEVHTLQINENEWSILQQVAKVLKPFCDHTNSVSKSCPTIVESLPIYGILDDLLDEVQRAEGDFEDVDTEIRDAVERGIQKMNKFARKMDTNLLYYVASVLDPRIKLSLIGS
;
A
#
# COMPACT_ATOMS: atom_id res chain seq x y z
N MET A 1 8.14 -8.07 8.26
CA MET A 1 9.54 -7.59 8.22
C MET A 1 9.69 -6.17 8.75
N ILE A 2 9.23 -5.11 8.06
CA ILE A 2 9.36 -3.72 8.57
C ILE A 2 8.58 -3.52 9.88
N ALA A 3 7.32 -3.92 9.93
CA ALA A 3 6.52 -3.89 11.16
C ALA A 3 7.16 -4.69 12.32
N ASP A 4 7.80 -5.83 12.02
CA ASP A 4 8.52 -6.62 13.02
C ASP A 4 9.77 -5.91 13.51
N ALA A 5 10.52 -5.26 12.60
CA ALA A 5 11.70 -4.46 12.95
C ALA A 5 11.31 -3.28 13.86
N LEU A 6 10.22 -2.58 13.53
CA LEU A 6 9.70 -1.49 14.37
C LEU A 6 9.25 -2.01 15.75
N ARG A 7 8.56 -3.16 15.79
CA ARG A 7 8.14 -3.80 17.04
C ARG A 7 9.34 -4.22 17.92
N LEU A 8 10.43 -4.63 17.29
CA LEU A 8 11.64 -5.14 17.95
C LEU A 8 12.77 -4.12 18.04
N GLN A 9 12.49 -2.82 17.83
CA GLN A 9 13.50 -1.78 17.76
C GLN A 9 14.44 -1.77 18.97
N LYS A 10 13.87 -1.95 20.18
CA LYS A 10 14.63 -1.99 21.43
C LYS A 10 15.52 -3.21 21.52
N GLU A 11 14.98 -4.39 21.19
CA GLU A 11 15.67 -5.67 21.21
C GLU A 11 16.81 -5.69 20.19
N LEU A 12 16.59 -5.12 19.00
CA LEU A 12 17.62 -4.95 17.97
C LEU A 12 18.75 -4.03 18.45
N GLY A 13 18.41 -2.91 19.10
CA GLY A 13 19.41 -2.02 19.70
C GLY A 13 20.25 -2.72 20.79
N GLN A 14 19.61 -3.51 21.66
CA GLN A 14 20.29 -4.30 22.67
C GLN A 14 21.19 -5.38 22.05
N PHE A 15 20.71 -6.05 21.00
CA PHE A 15 21.48 -7.08 20.30
C PHE A 15 22.77 -6.51 19.69
N VAL A 16 22.67 -5.35 19.04
CA VAL A 16 23.83 -4.66 18.46
C VAL A 16 24.80 -4.21 19.55
N TRP A 17 24.29 -3.70 20.67
CA TRP A 17 25.13 -3.31 21.81
C TRP A 17 25.89 -4.49 22.43
N MET A 18 25.25 -5.66 22.53
CA MET A 18 25.88 -6.87 23.07
C MET A 18 26.88 -7.54 22.12
N ARG A 19 26.85 -7.20 20.82
CA ARG A 19 27.64 -7.87 19.78
C ARG A 19 28.38 -6.83 18.92
N PRO A 20 29.60 -6.45 19.30
CA PRO A 20 30.39 -5.48 18.55
C PRO A 20 30.60 -5.85 17.08
N GLU A 21 30.55 -7.14 16.73
CA GLU A 21 30.72 -7.64 15.36
C GLU A 21 29.65 -7.14 14.39
N VAL A 22 28.48 -6.75 14.91
CA VAL A 22 27.35 -6.24 14.11
C VAL A 22 27.09 -4.76 14.32
N HIS A 23 27.99 -4.04 15.01
CA HIS A 23 27.83 -2.60 15.27
C HIS A 23 27.72 -1.77 13.98
N THR A 24 28.33 -2.22 12.88
CA THR A 24 28.20 -1.58 11.56
C THR A 24 26.80 -1.65 10.97
N LEU A 25 25.92 -2.51 11.52
CA LEU A 25 24.52 -2.68 11.11
C LEU A 25 23.55 -1.89 12.00
N GLN A 26 24.06 -1.04 12.90
CA GLN A 26 23.21 -0.24 13.76
C GLN A 26 22.34 0.72 12.94
N ILE A 27 21.03 0.56 13.07
CA ILE A 27 20.05 1.47 12.48
C ILE A 27 20.01 2.75 13.33
N ASN A 28 20.23 3.89 12.69
CA ASN A 28 20.19 5.20 13.34
C ASN A 28 18.75 5.77 13.40
N GLU A 29 18.56 6.85 14.15
CA GLU A 29 17.24 7.47 14.35
C GLU A 29 16.57 7.92 13.05
N ASN A 30 17.35 8.42 12.08
CA ASN A 30 16.81 8.83 10.78
C ASN A 30 16.33 7.62 9.98
N GLU A 31 17.10 6.53 9.98
CA GLU A 31 16.70 5.27 9.32
C GLU A 31 15.47 4.66 9.99
N TRP A 32 15.35 4.74 11.32
CA TRP A 32 14.13 4.34 12.04
C TRP A 32 12.92 5.17 11.63
N SER A 33 13.09 6.49 11.48
CA SER A 33 12.02 7.37 10.99
C SER A 33 11.59 6.99 9.57
N ILE A 34 12.54 6.74 8.67
CA ILE A 34 12.25 6.26 7.31
C ILE A 34 11.46 4.95 7.35
N LEU A 35 11.86 3.99 8.19
CA LEU A 35 11.13 2.72 8.33
C LEU A 35 9.70 2.91 8.82
N GLN A 36 9.46 3.86 9.73
CA GLN A 36 8.11 4.19 10.21
C GLN A 36 7.25 4.78 9.08
N GLN A 37 7.80 5.71 8.30
CA GLN A 37 7.10 6.33 7.18
C GLN A 37 6.79 5.31 6.07
N VAL A 38 7.75 4.44 5.73
CA VAL A 38 7.53 3.34 4.78
C VAL A 38 6.45 2.39 5.30
N ALA A 39 6.46 2.06 6.59
CA ALA A 39 5.42 1.22 7.18
C ALA A 39 4.03 1.87 7.10
N LYS A 40 3.94 3.18 7.33
CA LYS A 40 2.72 3.98 7.21
C LYS A 40 2.15 3.91 5.80
N VAL A 41 2.97 4.19 4.78
CA VAL A 41 2.57 4.12 3.35
C VAL A 41 2.15 2.71 2.93
N LEU A 42 2.84 1.67 3.41
CA LEU A 42 2.54 0.28 3.05
C LEU A 42 1.39 -0.36 3.85
N LYS A 43 0.93 0.27 4.93
CA LYS A 43 -0.10 -0.31 5.81
C LYS A 43 -1.42 -0.57 5.08
N PRO A 44 -1.99 0.36 4.28
CA PRO A 44 -3.22 0.10 3.56
C PRO A 44 -3.09 -1.03 2.54
N PHE A 45 -1.94 -1.12 1.84
CA PHE A 45 -1.66 -2.23 0.92
C PHE A 45 -1.69 -3.59 1.64
N CYS A 46 -1.08 -3.67 2.83
CA CYS A 46 -1.10 -4.88 3.65
C CYS A 46 -2.53 -5.24 4.07
N ASP A 47 -3.30 -4.25 4.52
CA ASP A 47 -4.69 -4.46 4.97
C ASP A 47 -5.59 -4.94 3.83
N HIS A 48 -5.50 -4.32 2.67
CA HIS A 48 -6.24 -4.74 1.48
C HIS A 48 -5.77 -6.11 0.98
N THR A 49 -4.47 -6.40 0.97
CA THR A 49 -3.95 -7.73 0.60
C THR A 49 -4.51 -8.81 1.52
N ASN A 50 -4.56 -8.56 2.83
CA ASN A 50 -5.14 -9.48 3.81
C ASN A 50 -6.65 -9.65 3.61
N SER A 51 -7.36 -8.56 3.33
CA SER A 51 -8.81 -8.58 3.06
C SER A 51 -9.11 -9.39 1.80
N VAL A 52 -8.41 -9.14 0.70
CA VAL A 52 -8.52 -9.86 -0.58
C VAL A 52 -8.21 -11.35 -0.38
N SER A 53 -7.16 -11.68 0.38
CA SER A 53 -6.76 -13.07 0.62
C SER A 53 -7.82 -13.86 1.41
N LYS A 54 -8.61 -13.18 2.25
CA LYS A 54 -9.68 -13.82 3.04
C LYS A 54 -11.00 -13.91 2.27
N SER A 55 -11.34 -12.85 1.55
CA SER A 55 -12.62 -12.74 0.86
C SER A 55 -12.60 -13.36 -0.54
N CYS A 56 -11.43 -13.54 -1.15
CA CYS A 56 -11.24 -14.02 -2.52
C CYS A 56 -12.21 -13.35 -3.50
N PRO A 57 -12.17 -12.00 -3.60
CA PRO A 57 -13.13 -11.25 -4.38
C PRO A 57 -13.02 -11.62 -5.86
N THR A 58 -14.16 -11.58 -6.55
CA THR A 58 -14.19 -11.57 -8.00
C THR A 58 -13.49 -10.33 -8.53
N ILE A 59 -13.19 -10.36 -9.83
CA ILE A 59 -12.47 -9.29 -10.49
C ILE A 59 -13.18 -7.94 -10.39
N VAL A 60 -14.52 -7.95 -10.44
CA VAL A 60 -15.37 -6.75 -10.28
C VAL A 60 -15.29 -6.20 -8.87
N GLU A 61 -15.35 -7.07 -7.86
CA GLU A 61 -15.23 -6.69 -6.45
C GLU A 61 -13.85 -6.16 -6.08
N SER A 62 -12.81 -6.47 -6.88
CA SER A 62 -11.48 -5.91 -6.67
C SER A 62 -11.31 -4.48 -7.20
N LEU A 63 -12.19 -4.01 -8.10
CA LEU A 63 -12.05 -2.68 -8.72
C LEU A 63 -12.06 -1.51 -7.71
N PRO A 64 -12.97 -1.49 -6.70
CA PRO A 64 -12.93 -0.44 -5.68
C PRO A 64 -11.63 -0.42 -4.88
N ILE A 65 -11.02 -1.59 -4.65
CA ILE A 65 -9.74 -1.70 -3.94
C ILE A 65 -8.62 -1.03 -4.75
N TYR A 66 -8.62 -1.20 -6.07
CA TYR A 66 -7.69 -0.49 -6.94
C TYR A 66 -7.87 1.03 -6.85
N GLY A 67 -9.12 1.53 -6.85
CA GLY A 67 -9.39 2.96 -6.72
C GLY A 67 -8.86 3.54 -5.40
N ILE A 68 -9.15 2.88 -4.27
CA ILE A 68 -8.66 3.31 -2.95
C ILE A 68 -7.13 3.37 -2.92
N LEU A 69 -6.45 2.37 -3.50
CA LEU A 69 -4.99 2.35 -3.55
C LEU A 69 -4.40 3.39 -4.51
N ASP A 70 -5.12 3.77 -5.57
CA ASP A 70 -4.71 4.83 -6.50
C ASP A 70 -4.78 6.20 -5.81
N ASP A 71 -5.92 6.50 -5.17
CA ASP A 71 -6.13 7.72 -4.38
C ASP A 71 -5.07 7.85 -3.28
N LEU A 72 -4.78 6.76 -2.56
CA LEU A 72 -3.74 6.70 -1.53
C LEU A 72 -2.36 7.08 -2.08
N LEU A 73 -1.97 6.54 -3.24
CA LEU A 73 -0.65 6.83 -3.80
C LEU A 73 -0.57 8.30 -4.26
N ASP A 74 -1.68 8.85 -4.76
CA ASP A 74 -1.81 10.26 -5.11
C ASP A 74 -1.67 11.17 -3.88
N GLU A 75 -2.33 10.85 -2.77
CA GLU A 75 -2.20 11.59 -1.48
C GLU A 75 -0.75 11.58 -0.99
N VAL A 76 -0.08 10.42 -1.02
CA VAL A 76 1.33 10.32 -0.63
C VAL A 76 2.21 11.15 -1.57
N GLN A 77 2.01 11.07 -2.88
CA GLN A 77 2.81 11.83 -3.84
C GLN A 77 2.64 13.34 -3.63
N ARG A 78 1.41 13.80 -3.38
CA ARG A 78 1.11 15.22 -3.14
C ARG A 78 1.46 15.71 -1.74
N ALA A 79 1.81 14.80 -0.83
CA ALA A 79 1.99 15.08 0.60
C ALA A 79 0.75 15.74 1.19
N GLU A 80 -0.40 15.08 1.02
CA GLU A 80 -1.70 15.54 1.50
C GLU A 80 -2.18 14.69 2.68
N GLY A 81 -3.00 15.31 3.55
CA GLY A 81 -3.70 14.64 4.63
C GLY A 81 -2.75 13.94 5.60
N ASP A 82 -2.93 12.64 5.78
CA ASP A 82 -2.10 11.85 6.68
C ASP A 82 -0.65 11.73 6.18
N PHE A 83 -0.29 12.15 4.97
CA PHE A 83 1.05 11.97 4.39
C PHE A 83 1.85 13.26 4.20
N GLU A 84 1.43 14.37 4.81
CA GLU A 84 2.13 15.67 4.76
C GLU A 84 3.59 15.60 5.25
N ASP A 85 3.87 14.68 6.17
CA ASP A 85 5.18 14.50 6.82
C ASP A 85 6.09 13.46 6.13
N VAL A 86 5.65 12.87 5.02
CA VAL A 86 6.41 11.83 4.33
C VAL A 86 7.60 12.42 3.58
N ASP A 87 8.76 11.81 3.79
CA ASP A 87 10.03 12.19 3.20
C ASP A 87 9.99 12.17 1.66
N THR A 88 10.71 13.11 1.05
CA THR A 88 10.70 13.28 -0.41
C THR A 88 11.19 12.04 -1.15
N GLU A 89 12.19 11.32 -0.63
CA GLU A 89 12.69 10.10 -1.27
C GLU A 89 11.62 8.99 -1.30
N ILE A 90 10.77 8.92 -0.26
CA ILE A 90 9.65 7.97 -0.20
C ILE A 90 8.57 8.38 -1.22
N ARG A 91 8.28 9.67 -1.33
CA ARG A 91 7.32 10.22 -2.31
C ARG A 91 7.78 9.96 -3.75
N ASP A 92 9.07 10.14 -4.02
CA ASP A 92 9.67 9.83 -5.33
C ASP A 92 9.63 8.31 -5.62
N ALA A 93 9.80 7.47 -4.59
CA ALA A 93 9.64 6.02 -4.75
C ALA A 93 8.18 5.62 -5.06
N VAL A 94 7.21 6.34 -4.50
CA VAL A 94 5.77 6.16 -4.74
C VAL A 94 5.38 6.44 -6.19
N GLU A 95 6.07 7.35 -6.88
CA GLU A 95 5.86 7.60 -8.31
C GLU A 95 6.02 6.31 -9.14
N ARG A 96 7.01 5.47 -8.81
CA ARG A 96 7.19 4.16 -9.47
C ARG A 96 6.02 3.21 -9.17
N GLY A 97 5.45 3.30 -7.98
CA GLY A 97 4.22 2.59 -7.59
C GLY A 97 3.02 3.02 -8.44
N ILE A 98 2.83 4.33 -8.61
CA ILE A 98 1.77 4.91 -9.47
C ILE A 98 1.92 4.43 -10.91
N GLN A 99 3.15 4.42 -11.46
CA GLN A 99 3.40 3.91 -12.82
C GLN A 99 3.02 2.42 -12.94
N LYS A 100 3.27 1.63 -11.89
CA LYS A 100 2.88 0.21 -11.85
C LYS A 100 1.36 0.05 -11.80
N MET A 101 0.65 0.84 -10.99
CA MET A 101 -0.81 0.85 -10.90
C MET A 101 -1.46 1.23 -12.23
N ASN A 102 -0.98 2.30 -12.85
CA ASN A 102 -1.41 2.74 -14.18
C ASN A 102 -1.29 1.64 -15.25
N LYS A 103 -0.24 0.82 -15.19
CA LYS A 103 -0.10 -0.32 -16.10
C LYS A 103 -1.21 -1.36 -15.91
N PHE A 104 -1.69 -1.57 -14.68
CA PHE A 104 -2.81 -2.46 -14.42
C PHE A 104 -4.14 -1.82 -14.81
N ALA A 105 -4.35 -0.53 -14.51
CA ALA A 105 -5.54 0.22 -14.95
C ALA A 105 -5.73 0.11 -16.47
N ARG A 106 -4.68 0.36 -17.27
CA ARG A 106 -4.74 0.21 -18.73
C ARG A 106 -5.13 -1.19 -19.20
N LYS A 107 -4.74 -2.25 -18.46
CA LYS A 107 -5.15 -3.63 -18.78
C LYS A 107 -6.62 -3.89 -18.49
N MET A 108 -7.19 -3.21 -17.49
CA MET A 108 -8.61 -3.28 -17.17
C MET A 108 -9.41 -2.53 -18.24
N ASP A 109 -9.01 -1.32 -18.60
CA ASP A 109 -9.69 -0.49 -19.61
C ASP A 109 -9.75 -1.13 -20.99
N THR A 110 -8.67 -1.83 -21.37
CA THR A 110 -8.58 -2.49 -22.69
C THR A 110 -9.34 -3.82 -22.77
N ASN A 111 -9.86 -4.33 -21.64
CA ASN A 111 -10.51 -5.61 -21.59
C ASN A 111 -12.01 -5.46 -21.30
N LEU A 112 -12.81 -5.61 -22.36
CA LEU A 112 -14.27 -5.54 -22.32
C LEU A 112 -14.91 -6.48 -21.26
N LEU A 113 -14.24 -7.58 -20.92
CA LEU A 113 -14.75 -8.56 -19.96
C LEU A 113 -14.97 -7.95 -18.57
N TYR A 114 -14.18 -6.96 -18.16
CA TYR A 114 -14.36 -6.28 -16.88
C TYR A 114 -15.68 -5.49 -16.86
N TYR A 115 -15.96 -4.72 -17.91
CA TYR A 115 -17.22 -3.97 -18.03
C TYR A 115 -18.43 -4.91 -18.14
N VAL A 116 -18.31 -5.97 -18.93
CA VAL A 116 -19.39 -6.98 -19.05
C VAL A 116 -19.66 -7.64 -17.70
N ALA A 117 -18.63 -8.07 -16.98
CA ALA A 117 -18.78 -8.66 -15.66
C ALA A 117 -19.42 -7.67 -14.66
N SER A 118 -19.02 -6.40 -14.68
CA SER A 118 -19.60 -5.37 -13.81
C SER A 118 -21.08 -5.09 -14.09
N VAL A 119 -21.48 -5.02 -15.37
CA VAL A 119 -22.89 -4.81 -15.76
C VAL A 119 -23.76 -6.04 -15.42
N LEU A 120 -23.17 -7.23 -15.53
CA LEU A 120 -23.86 -8.48 -15.22
C LEU A 120 -23.85 -8.83 -13.73
N ASP A 121 -23.04 -8.16 -12.89
CA ASP A 121 -23.09 -8.37 -11.44
C ASP A 121 -24.45 -7.91 -10.89
N PRO A 122 -25.28 -8.83 -10.37
CA PRO A 122 -26.61 -8.49 -9.88
C PRO A 122 -26.57 -7.44 -8.77
N ARG A 123 -25.49 -7.38 -7.97
CA ARG A 123 -25.36 -6.43 -6.86
C ARG A 123 -25.19 -5.00 -7.38
N ILE A 124 -24.38 -4.82 -8.42
CA ILE A 124 -24.23 -3.52 -9.10
C ILE A 124 -25.55 -3.14 -9.77
N LYS A 125 -26.17 -4.07 -10.49
CA LYS A 125 -27.44 -3.83 -11.17
C LYS A 125 -28.55 -3.43 -10.19
N LEU A 126 -28.62 -4.08 -9.02
CA LEU A 126 -29.59 -3.75 -7.96
C LEU A 126 -29.33 -2.37 -7.35
N SER A 127 -28.06 -1.97 -7.19
CA SER A 127 -27.73 -0.63 -6.66
C SER A 127 -28.20 0.52 -7.58
N LEU A 128 -28.28 0.27 -8.89
CA LEU A 128 -28.73 1.25 -9.90
C LEU A 128 -30.26 1.31 -10.07
N ILE A 129 -30.97 0.26 -9.66
CA ILE A 129 -32.45 0.16 -9.82
C ILE A 129 -33.18 0.64 -8.55
N GLY A 130 -32.49 0.73 -7.41
CA GLY A 130 -33.05 1.21 -6.14
C GLY A 130 -32.94 2.72 -5.89
N SER A 131 -32.66 3.54 -6.92
CA SER A 131 -32.56 5.02 -6.83
C SER A 131 -33.84 5.71 -7.29
#